data_AF-A0A6N6K7X4-F1
#
_entry.id   AF-A0A6N6K7X4-F1
#
_cell.length_a   1.000
_cell.length_b   1.000
_cell.length_c   1.000
_cell.angle_alpha   90.00
_cell.angle_beta   90.00
_cell.angle_gamma   90.00
#
_symmetry.space_group_name_H-M   'P 1'
#
loop_
_entity.id
_entity.type
_entity.pdbx_description
1 polymer ?
#
loop_
_entity_poly.entity_id
_entity_poly.type
_entity_poly.pdbx_seq_one_letter_code
_entity_poly.pdbx_strand_id
1 'polypeptide(L)' 'MTERVVAISGKTVEVSAPGGDLPVATMETAGVVKRGVAVPDPSSAYQVDEVLLQLLNSLRKAGIIYG' A
#
# COMPACT_ATOMS: atom_id res chain seq x y z
N MET A 1 0.27 16.45 10.63
CA MET A 1 -0.19 15.10 10.27
C MET A 1 0.47 14.80 8.92
N THR A 2 1.38 13.83 8.86
CA THR A 2 2.19 13.58 7.66
C THR A 2 1.63 12.36 6.95
N GLU A 3 1.07 12.54 5.76
CA GLU A 3 0.48 11.47 4.96
C GLU A 3 1.47 11.00 3.89
N ARG A 4 1.49 9.69 3.60
CA ARG A 4 2.41 9.11 2.60
C ARG A 4 1.65 8.95 1.29
N VAL A 5 2.14 9.59 0.22
CA VAL A 5 1.54 9.50 -1.12
C VAL A 5 2.41 8.58 -1.96
N VAL A 6 1.80 7.60 -2.62
CA VAL A 6 2.54 6.73 -3.55
C VAL A 6 2.34 7.30 -4.94
N ALA A 7 3.42 7.82 -5.53
CA ALA A 7 3.40 8.25 -6.93
C ALA A 7 3.59 7.03 -7.85
N ILE A 8 2.93 7.07 -9.01
CA ILE A 8 2.79 5.99 -10.02
C ILE A 8 4.13 5.43 -10.54
N SER A 9 5.27 6.04 -10.19
CA SER A 9 6.62 5.63 -10.60
C SER A 9 7.30 4.64 -9.62
N GLY A 10 6.58 3.99 -8.71
CA GLY A 10 7.15 3.03 -7.75
C GLY A 10 8.02 3.67 -6.66
N LYS A 11 8.00 5.00 -6.54
CA LYS A 11 8.72 5.77 -5.52
C LYS A 11 7.72 6.28 -4.48
N THR A 12 7.84 5.81 -3.24
CA THR A 12 7.08 6.35 -2.11
C THR A 12 7.59 7.76 -1.81
N VAL A 13 6.71 8.75 -1.82
CA VAL A 13 7.05 10.14 -1.48
C VAL A 13 6.21 10.53 -0.27
N GLU A 14 6.85 10.98 0.80
CA GLU A 14 6.12 11.54 1.94
C GLU A 14 5.69 12.96 1.57
N VAL A 15 4.39 13.20 1.47
CA VAL A 15 3.85 14.49 1.05
C VAL A 15 3.10 15.07 2.23
N SER A 16 3.57 16.20 2.74
CA SER A 16 2.86 16.92 3.80
C SER A 16 1.62 17.57 3.19
N ALA A 17 0.43 17.06 3.51
CA ALA A 17 -0.82 17.70 3.14
C ALA A 17 -1.17 18.82 4.14
N PRO A 18 -1.28 20.08 3.72
CA PRO A 18 -1.73 21.15 4.59
C PRO A 18 -3.26 21.03 4.78
N GLY A 19 -3.67 20.21 5.75
CA GLY A 19 -5.00 20.31 6.38
C GLY A 19 -6.23 19.87 5.57
N GLY A 20 -6.07 19.16 4.45
CA GLY A 20 -7.18 18.59 3.68
C GLY A 20 -6.95 17.11 3.37
N ASP A 21 -8.04 16.32 3.35
CA ASP A 21 -8.01 14.91 2.96
C ASP A 21 -7.35 14.75 1.60
N LEU A 22 -6.26 13.99 1.53
CA LEU A 22 -5.64 13.68 0.24
C LEU A 22 -6.54 12.71 -0.55
N PRO A 23 -6.63 12.88 -1.88
CA PRO A 23 -7.45 12.00 -2.72
C PRO A 23 -6.91 10.57 -2.70
N VAL A 24 -7.79 9.58 -2.66
CA VAL A 24 -7.41 8.16 -2.76
C VAL A 24 -6.82 7.87 -4.13
N ALA A 25 -5.75 7.08 -4.18
CA ALA A 25 -5.14 6.65 -5.44
C ALA A 25 -6.13 5.87 -6.32
N THR A 26 -6.12 6.16 -7.62
CA THR A 26 -6.86 5.41 -8.65
C THR A 26 -5.89 4.90 -9.72
N MET A 27 -6.37 4.07 -10.64
CA MET A 27 -5.58 3.63 -11.80
C MET A 27 -5.16 4.78 -12.72
N GLU A 28 -5.91 5.89 -12.70
CA GLU A 28 -5.73 7.04 -13.59
C GLU A 28 -5.06 8.22 -12.89
N THR A 29 -5.16 8.30 -11.57
CA THR A 29 -4.78 9.48 -10.78
C THR A 29 -3.95 9.08 -9.56
N ALA A 30 -2.81 9.74 -9.37
CA ALA A 30 -1.99 9.57 -8.18
C ALA A 30 -2.74 10.08 -6.92
N GLY A 31 -2.58 9.36 -5.81
CA GLY A 31 -3.24 9.69 -4.55
C GLY A 31 -2.64 8.93 -3.36
N VAL A 32 -3.31 9.01 -2.21
CA VAL A 32 -2.91 8.27 -1.01
C VAL A 32 -3.39 6.83 -1.04
N VAL A 33 -2.58 5.98 -0.41
CA VAL A 33 -2.92 4.60 -0.06
C VAL A 33 -2.77 4.43 1.44
N LYS A 34 -3.49 3.48 2.02
CA LYS A 34 -3.31 3.14 3.43
C LYS A 34 -2.04 2.30 3.58
N ARG A 35 -1.46 2.26 4.79
CA ARG A 35 -0.37 1.34 5.07
C ARG A 35 -0.90 -0.10 5.12
N GLY A 36 -0.26 -1.01 4.40
CA GLY A 36 -0.53 -2.45 4.51
C GLY A 36 -0.19 -3.01 5.89
N VAL A 37 -0.82 -4.13 6.26
CA VAL A 37 -0.49 -4.89 7.46
C VAL A 37 0.85 -5.60 7.25
N ALA A 38 1.65 -5.72 8.31
CA ALA A 38 2.89 -6.49 8.29
C ALA A 38 2.60 -7.96 7.92
N VAL A 39 3.36 -8.48 6.97
CA VAL A 39 3.27 -9.87 6.50
C VAL A 39 4.52 -10.61 6.97
N PRO A 40 4.42 -11.87 7.44
CA PRO A 40 5.58 -12.66 7.84
C PRO A 40 6.61 -12.82 6.71
N ASP A 41 7.88 -12.96 7.08
CA ASP A 41 8.95 -13.24 6.11
C ASP A 41 8.76 -14.67 5.54
N PRO A 42 8.60 -14.82 4.21
CA PRO A 42 8.38 -16.13 3.60
C PRO A 42 9.57 -17.08 3.78
N SER A 43 10.79 -16.59 4.01
CA SER A 43 11.96 -17.43 4.28
C SER A 43 11.90 -18.14 5.63
N SER A 44 11.08 -17.61 6.55
CA SER A 44 10.80 -18.22 7.85
C SER A 44 9.56 -19.11 7.85
N ALA A 45 8.79 -19.13 6.74
CA ALA A 45 7.53 -19.83 6.61
C ALA A 45 7.68 -21.08 5.72
N TYR A 46 7.25 -22.23 6.22
CA TYR A 46 7.15 -23.46 5.42
C TYR A 46 6.05 -23.40 4.32
N GLN A 47 5.25 -22.33 4.29
CA GLN A 47 4.06 -22.18 3.43
C GLN A 47 4.09 -20.84 2.66
N VAL A 48 4.96 -20.74 1.66
CA VAL A 48 5.14 -19.54 0.82
C VAL A 48 3.82 -19.09 0.17
N ASP A 49 2.96 -20.03 -0.22
CA ASP A 49 1.66 -19.73 -0.83
C ASP A 49 0.70 -18.99 0.12
N GLU A 50 0.69 -19.36 1.40
CA GLU A 50 -0.11 -18.66 2.41
C GLU A 50 0.41 -17.23 2.64
N VAL A 51 1.73 -17.07 2.67
CA VAL A 51 2.37 -15.75 2.81
C VAL A 51 2.07 -14.86 1.61
N LEU A 52 2.08 -15.43 0.39
CA LEU A 52 1.70 -14.71 -0.83
C LEU A 52 0.24 -14.26 -0.78
N LEU A 53 -0.69 -15.14 -0.37
CA LEU A 53 -2.10 -14.78 -0.22
C LEU A 53 -2.30 -13.68 0.83
N GLN A 54 -1.60 -13.75 1.96
CA GLN A 54 -1.63 -12.72 3.00
C GLN A 54 -1.10 -11.38 2.49
N LEU A 55 -0.02 -11.39 1.70
CA LEU A 55 0.52 -10.19 1.06
C LEU A 55 -0.48 -9.56 0.09
N LEU A 56 -1.05 -10.34 -0.81
CA LEU A 56 -2.04 -9.85 -1.78
C LEU A 56 -3.26 -9.25 -1.06
N ASN A 57 -3.76 -9.90 -0.02
CA ASN A 57 -4.87 -9.38 0.78
C ASN A 57 -4.51 -8.10 1.54
N SER A 58 -3.28 -8.00 2.07
CA SER A 58 -2.78 -6.79 2.74
C SER A 58 -2.73 -5.61 1.77
N LEU A 59 -2.20 -5.82 0.56
CA LEU A 59 -2.10 -4.80 -0.47
C LEU A 59 -3.47 -4.37 -1.02
N ARG A 60 -4.42 -5.30 -1.18
CA ARG A 60 -5.81 -4.97 -1.57
C ARG A 60 -6.52 -4.12 -0.52
N LYS A 61 -6.45 -4.49 0.75
CA LYS A 61 -7.06 -3.71 1.86
C LYS A 61 -6.43 -2.32 2.00
N ALA A 62 -5.16 -2.19 1.62
CA ALA A 62 -4.44 -0.93 1.60
C ALA A 62 -4.81 -0.03 0.41
N GLY A 63 -5.51 -0.55 -0.60
CA GLY A 63 -5.80 0.16 -1.86
C GLY A 63 -4.58 0.31 -2.77
N ILE A 64 -3.57 -0.55 -2.62
CA ILE A 64 -2.33 -0.52 -3.41
C ILE A 64 -2.47 -1.30 -4.72
N ILE A 65 -3.19 -2.42 -4.69
CA ILE A 65 -3.49 -3.25 -5.87
C ILE A 65 -4.99 -3.52 -5.96
N TYR A 66 -5.47 -3.70 -7.19
CA TYR A 66 -6.82 -4.16 -7.49
C TYR A 66 -6.82 -5.66 -7.79
N GLY A 67 -7.93 -6.34 -7.54
CA GLY A 67 -8.12 -7.77 -7.79
C GLY A 67 -9.52 -8.06 -8.23
#